data_AF-R7AQY3-F1
#
_entry.id   AF-R7AQY3-F1
#
_cell.length_a   1.000
_cell.length_b   1.000
_cell.length_c   1.000
_cell.angle_alpha   90.00
_cell.angle_beta   90.00
_cell.angle_gamma   90.00
#
_symmetry.space_group_name_H-M   'P 1'
#
loop_
_entity.id
_entity.type
_entity.pdbx_description
1 polymer ?
#
loop_
_entity_poly.entity_id
_entity_poly.type
_entity_poly.pdbx_seq_one_letter_code
_entity_poly.pdbx_strand_id
1 'polypeptide(L)'
;MANIRLDKYLADMQVGTRSQVKEQIRKKLVSVNGVTVTKPDVKVDTDRDKIMVGSDIIGYTQFEYFMLNKPKGVLSAANDPKAQTVVDLITDNSCRDLFPVGRLDKDTEGLMLITNDGELAHKLLSPRKHVDKSYYVRFEGIIADNTVESFAKGIDINIAKCADDEVDNNPKEIYHTKPAKLRLMSADEAVITISEGKFHQIKRMFMAAGCRVTYLKRISMGTLQLDFDLKPGQYRRLTDSETDNLRGVNDMDTNCNIKAADENSKAVSLDTVLKDIKGVIFDMDGTLIDSMHVWKDIDEEFLGSRNLTAPKSMTQDVEGMSIHETAVYFKETFNLPESTEEITQLWNDMAFDRYANSLQLKPYARMLLDELVKRRIKIGIATSNSRKLVTECLNAHGIADMFAAVVTGCDVNHGKPDPEIYLTAAENMGVFPCSCLVFEDVVKGIQAGISAGMTTCAVYDEFSRDTDDEKRRLADYYIDSFEELFVQDKNVQK
;
A
#
# COMPACT_ATOMS: atom_id res chain seq x y z
N MET A 1 23.58 25.74 -3.66
CA MET A 1 23.40 26.52 -4.90
C MET A 1 24.70 26.50 -5.67
N ALA A 2 24.77 25.70 -6.72
CA ALA A 2 25.97 25.55 -7.53
C ALA A 2 25.86 26.44 -8.77
N ASN A 3 26.70 27.47 -8.86
CA ASN A 3 26.80 28.29 -10.06
C ASN A 3 27.80 27.63 -11.02
N ILE A 4 27.30 26.98 -12.08
CA ILE A 4 28.12 26.20 -13.02
C ILE A 4 28.16 26.85 -14.40
N ARG A 5 29.16 26.50 -15.21
CA ARG A 5 29.22 26.97 -16.60
C ARG A 5 28.13 26.32 -17.44
N LEU A 6 27.48 27.07 -18.32
CA LEU A 6 26.44 26.61 -19.25
C LEU A 6 26.90 25.41 -20.09
N ASP A 7 28.16 25.42 -20.56
CA ASP A 7 28.73 24.29 -21.30
C ASP A 7 28.88 23.01 -20.47
N LYS A 8 29.08 23.15 -19.16
CA LYS A 8 29.12 22.03 -18.23
C LYS A 8 27.70 21.58 -17.89
N TYR A 9 26.79 22.52 -17.62
CA TYR A 9 25.37 22.24 -17.37
C TYR A 9 24.79 21.32 -18.44
N LEU A 10 24.86 21.74 -19.70
CA LEU A 10 24.25 21.03 -20.82
C LEU A 10 24.97 19.71 -21.14
N ALA A 11 26.28 19.63 -20.89
CA ALA A 11 27.03 18.39 -21.06
C ALA A 11 26.73 17.37 -19.95
N ASP A 12 26.62 17.83 -18.70
CA ASP A 12 26.22 17.00 -17.57
C ASP A 12 24.78 16.48 -17.79
N MET A 13 23.89 17.31 -18.38
CA MET A 13 22.53 16.95 -18.78
C MET A 13 22.41 16.25 -20.15
N GLN A 14 23.53 15.75 -20.68
CA GLN A 14 23.60 14.92 -21.88
C GLN A 14 23.01 15.49 -23.18
N VAL A 15 22.89 16.81 -23.29
CA VAL A 15 22.49 17.48 -24.55
C VAL A 15 23.52 17.22 -25.67
N GLY A 16 24.76 16.94 -25.29
CA GLY A 16 25.81 16.45 -26.19
C GLY A 16 27.18 16.46 -25.51
N THR A 17 28.22 16.05 -26.24
CA THR A 17 29.59 16.22 -25.74
C THR A 17 29.90 17.69 -25.51
N ARG A 18 30.84 17.98 -24.60
CA ARG A 18 31.21 19.37 -24.27
C ARG A 18 31.61 20.21 -25.48
N SER A 19 32.16 19.58 -26.52
CA SER A 19 32.49 20.25 -27.79
C SER A 19 31.24 20.56 -28.62
N GLN A 20 30.30 19.61 -28.75
CA GLN A 20 29.02 19.79 -29.46
C GLN A 20 28.16 20.85 -28.79
N VAL A 21 28.04 20.82 -27.46
CA VAL A 21 27.31 21.82 -26.67
C VAL A 21 27.86 23.23 -26.92
N LYS A 22 29.19 23.40 -26.88
CA LYS A 22 29.83 24.69 -27.19
C LYS A 22 29.50 25.18 -28.60
N GLU A 23 29.39 24.28 -29.57
CA GLU A 23 29.01 24.62 -30.94
C GLU A 23 27.55 25.06 -31.02
N GLN A 24 26.62 24.33 -30.39
CA GLN A 24 25.21 24.67 -30.34
C GLN A 24 24.97 26.06 -29.71
N ILE A 25 25.65 26.36 -28.60
CA ILE A 25 25.61 27.67 -27.94
C ILE A 25 26.06 28.77 -28.92
N ARG A 26 27.20 28.58 -29.61
CA ARG A 26 27.69 29.57 -30.60
C ARG A 26 26.73 29.75 -31.79
N LYS A 27 26.02 28.68 -32.18
CA LYS A 27 24.99 28.70 -33.22
C LYS A 27 23.66 29.33 -32.78
N LYS A 28 23.59 29.92 -31.58
CA LYS A 28 22.39 30.58 -31.04
C LYS A 28 21.21 29.63 -30.82
N LEU A 29 21.47 28.34 -30.61
CA LEU A 29 20.45 27.32 -30.37
C LEU A 29 20.05 27.19 -28.89
N VAL A 30 20.70 27.93 -28.00
CA VAL A 30 20.52 27.85 -26.55
C VAL A 30 20.06 29.19 -26.00
N SER A 31 19.07 29.17 -25.10
CA SER A 31 18.63 30.35 -24.34
C SER A 31 18.62 30.08 -22.83
N VAL A 32 18.84 31.14 -22.06
CA VAL A 32 18.76 31.14 -20.59
C VAL A 32 17.77 32.22 -20.19
N ASN A 33 16.73 31.86 -19.45
CA ASN A 33 15.64 32.75 -19.04
C ASN A 33 15.01 33.52 -20.22
N GLY A 34 14.88 32.85 -21.38
CA GLY A 34 14.32 33.42 -22.61
C GLY A 34 15.29 34.27 -23.43
N VAL A 35 16.53 34.48 -22.97
CA VAL A 35 17.54 35.25 -23.70
C VAL A 35 18.53 34.31 -24.39
N THR A 36 18.68 34.43 -25.70
CA THR A 36 19.64 33.63 -26.47
C THR A 36 21.08 33.90 -26.01
N VAL A 37 21.82 32.84 -25.69
CA VAL A 37 23.21 32.93 -25.21
C VAL A 37 24.17 32.38 -26.25
N THR A 38 25.28 33.08 -26.49
CA THR A 38 26.34 32.68 -27.45
C THR A 38 27.68 32.36 -26.80
N LYS A 39 27.81 32.59 -25.49
CA LYS A 39 29.03 32.36 -24.71
C LYS A 39 28.90 31.07 -23.89
N PRO A 40 29.73 30.04 -24.12
CA PRO A 40 29.60 28.76 -23.41
C PRO A 40 30.00 28.77 -21.93
N ASP A 41 30.71 29.79 -21.49
CA ASP A 41 31.25 29.94 -20.13
C ASP A 41 30.37 30.78 -19.20
N VAL A 42 29.19 31.21 -19.66
CA VAL A 42 28.18 31.87 -18.83
C VAL A 42 27.87 31.01 -17.62
N LYS A 43 27.88 31.61 -16.43
CA LYS A 43 27.48 30.93 -15.21
C LYS A 43 25.96 30.94 -15.11
N VAL A 44 25.40 29.78 -14.81
CA VAL A 44 23.97 29.55 -14.63
C VAL A 44 23.74 28.89 -13.28
N ASP A 45 22.64 29.27 -12.65
CA ASP A 45 22.14 28.67 -11.42
C ASP A 45 21.39 27.38 -11.77
N THR A 46 21.78 26.26 -11.17
CA THR A 46 21.21 24.94 -11.46
C THR A 46 19.73 24.81 -11.13
N ASP A 47 19.25 25.60 -10.18
CA ASP A 47 17.92 25.44 -9.58
C ASP A 47 16.95 26.53 -10.05
N ARG A 48 17.48 27.70 -10.43
CA ARG A 48 16.67 28.90 -10.76
C ARG A 48 16.62 29.24 -12.24
N ASP A 49 17.71 29.02 -12.97
CA ASP A 49 17.78 29.46 -14.36
C ASP A 49 17.09 28.46 -15.28
N LYS A 50 16.14 28.96 -16.08
CA LYS A 50 15.44 28.17 -17.10
C LYS A 50 16.30 28.10 -18.36
N ILE A 51 16.87 26.93 -18.64
CA ILE A 51 17.71 26.72 -19.82
C ILE A 51 16.89 26.01 -20.89
N MET A 52 16.98 26.50 -22.14
CA MET A 52 16.32 25.87 -23.29
C MET A 52 17.30 25.62 -24.43
N VAL A 53 17.18 24.46 -25.08
CA VAL A 53 17.91 24.10 -26.30
C VAL A 53 16.86 23.85 -27.39
N GLY A 54 16.77 24.77 -28.36
CA GLY A 54 15.63 24.79 -29.28
C GLY A 54 14.31 25.04 -28.52
N SER A 55 13.37 24.10 -28.61
CA SER A 55 12.09 24.12 -27.88
C SER A 55 12.14 23.48 -26.50
N ASP A 56 13.18 22.71 -26.19
CA ASP A 56 13.19 21.81 -25.04
C ASP A 56 13.77 22.52 -23.82
N ILE A 57 13.09 22.41 -22.69
CA ILE A 57 13.58 22.91 -21.39
C ILE A 57 14.49 21.85 -20.79
N ILE A 58 15.73 22.23 -20.48
CA ILE A 58 16.72 21.34 -19.86
C ILE A 58 16.85 21.74 -18.39
N GLY A 59 16.41 20.86 -17.48
CA GLY A 59 16.64 20.99 -16.04
C GLY A 59 17.99 20.39 -15.63
N TYR A 60 18.54 20.80 -14.49
CA TYR A 60 19.80 20.27 -13.97
C TYR A 60 19.55 19.24 -12.86
N THR A 61 20.06 18.04 -13.02
CA THR A 61 20.04 17.00 -11.99
C THR A 61 21.46 16.56 -11.66
N GLN A 62 22.03 17.03 -10.54
CA GLN A 62 23.36 16.59 -10.11
C GLN A 62 23.37 15.13 -9.66
N PHE A 63 22.24 14.67 -9.11
CA PHE A 63 22.09 13.36 -8.51
C PHE A 63 21.12 12.52 -9.31
N GLU A 64 21.46 11.25 -9.45
CA GLU A 64 20.66 10.24 -10.11
C GLU A 64 20.07 9.32 -9.06
N TYR A 65 18.80 8.96 -9.19
CA TYR A 65 18.12 8.07 -8.27
C TYR A 65 17.37 7.01 -9.05
N PHE A 66 17.69 5.74 -8.80
CA PHE A 66 17.05 4.61 -9.46
C PHE A 66 16.39 3.70 -8.44
N MET A 67 15.18 3.28 -8.76
CA MET A 67 14.52 2.14 -8.15
C MET A 67 14.92 0.90 -8.92
N LEU A 68 15.57 -0.04 -8.24
CA LEU A 68 15.88 -1.37 -8.77
C LEU A 68 15.01 -2.40 -8.05
N ASN A 69 14.32 -3.26 -8.81
CA ASN A 69 13.83 -4.52 -8.25
C ASN A 69 15.00 -5.53 -8.29
N LYS A 70 15.77 -5.62 -7.20
CA LYS A 70 16.96 -6.47 -7.15
C LYS A 70 16.54 -7.94 -7.34
N PRO A 71 17.16 -8.70 -8.27
CA PRO A 71 16.94 -10.13 -8.39
C PRO A 71 17.79 -10.92 -7.39
N LYS A 72 17.41 -12.19 -7.16
CA LYS A 72 18.27 -13.17 -6.48
C LYS A 72 19.58 -13.38 -7.23
N GLY A 73 20.64 -13.72 -6.48
CA GLY A 73 21.95 -14.06 -7.02
C GLY A 73 22.89 -12.88 -7.25
N VAL A 74 22.38 -11.64 -7.24
CA VAL A 74 23.16 -10.41 -7.47
C VAL A 74 23.62 -9.81 -6.15
N LEU A 75 24.86 -9.29 -6.11
CA LEU A 75 25.46 -8.69 -4.92
C LEU A 75 25.08 -7.22 -4.75
N SER A 76 24.69 -6.83 -3.53
CA SER A 76 24.44 -5.43 -3.16
C SER A 76 25.75 -4.68 -2.94
N ALA A 77 26.49 -4.41 -4.01
CA ALA A 77 27.76 -3.69 -4.02
C ALA A 77 27.86 -2.76 -5.24
N ALA A 78 28.79 -1.81 -5.21
CA ALA A 78 29.08 -0.94 -6.36
C ALA A 78 30.01 -1.59 -7.39
N ASN A 79 30.88 -2.50 -6.95
CA ASN A 79 31.81 -3.25 -7.79
C ASN A 79 32.22 -4.54 -7.07
N ASP A 80 32.33 -5.65 -7.80
CA ASP A 80 32.89 -6.91 -7.34
C ASP A 80 33.56 -7.63 -8.53
N PRO A 81 34.78 -8.17 -8.36
CA PRO A 81 35.51 -8.78 -9.47
C PRO A 81 35.00 -10.17 -9.89
N LYS A 82 34.15 -10.82 -9.08
CA LYS A 82 33.74 -12.22 -9.26
C LYS A 82 32.23 -12.38 -9.43
N ALA A 83 31.44 -11.53 -8.79
CA ALA A 83 29.99 -11.59 -8.80
C ALA A 83 29.38 -10.39 -9.50
N GLN A 84 28.29 -10.60 -10.24
CA GLN A 84 27.49 -9.50 -10.75
C GLN A 84 26.92 -8.67 -9.60
N THR A 85 27.04 -7.36 -9.70
CA THR A 85 26.56 -6.39 -8.73
C THR A 85 25.28 -5.72 -9.19
N VAL A 86 24.58 -5.08 -8.25
CA VAL A 86 23.38 -4.29 -8.55
C VAL A 86 23.63 -3.08 -9.44
N VAL A 87 24.87 -2.55 -9.45
CA VAL A 87 25.25 -1.45 -10.34
C VAL A 87 25.44 -1.95 -11.78
N ASP A 88 25.92 -3.18 -11.98
CA ASP A 88 26.05 -3.78 -13.31
C ASP A 88 24.70 -3.98 -14.03
N LEU A 89 23.59 -3.97 -13.28
CA LEU A 89 22.24 -4.04 -13.84
C LEU A 89 21.76 -2.71 -14.41
N ILE A 90 22.39 -1.58 -14.02
CA ILE A 90 22.03 -0.25 -14.49
C ILE A 90 22.79 0.01 -15.80
N THR A 91 22.12 -0.29 -16.91
CA THR A 91 22.69 -0.19 -18.27
C THR A 91 22.71 1.23 -18.85
N ASP A 92 22.16 2.22 -18.13
CA ASP A 92 22.18 3.62 -18.53
C ASP A 92 23.63 4.15 -18.45
N ASN A 93 24.32 4.18 -19.60
CA ASN A 93 25.72 4.59 -19.76
C ASN A 93 25.99 6.06 -19.36
N SER A 94 24.96 6.78 -18.91
CA SER A 94 25.04 8.16 -18.45
C SER A 94 25.69 8.34 -17.08
N CYS A 95 25.77 7.29 -16.27
CA CYS A 95 26.02 7.43 -14.84
C CYS A 95 27.45 7.04 -14.45
N ARG A 96 28.08 7.88 -13.61
CA ARG A 96 29.34 7.57 -12.93
C ARG A 96 29.08 7.52 -11.42
N ASP A 97 29.82 6.67 -10.73
CA ASP A 97 29.88 6.61 -9.26
C ASP A 97 28.55 6.24 -8.58
N LEU A 98 27.72 5.42 -9.23
CA LEU A 98 26.53 4.85 -8.58
C LEU A 98 26.90 3.85 -7.49
N PHE A 99 26.12 3.83 -6.43
CA PHE A 99 26.22 2.84 -5.36
C PHE A 99 24.85 2.52 -4.77
N PRO A 100 24.67 1.32 -4.19
CA PRO A 100 23.42 0.96 -3.52
C PRO A 100 23.25 1.66 -2.17
N VAL A 101 22.04 2.13 -1.90
CA VAL A 101 21.63 2.66 -0.60
C VAL A 101 21.18 1.51 0.29
N GLY A 102 22.13 1.03 1.08
CA GLY A 102 21.95 -0.13 1.94
C GLY A 102 22.16 -1.44 1.20
N ARG A 103 21.98 -2.55 1.91
CA ARG A 103 22.29 -3.88 1.39
C ARG A 103 21.08 -4.79 1.54
N LEU A 104 20.85 -5.59 0.52
CA LEU A 104 20.02 -6.80 0.59
C LEU A 104 20.95 -8.00 0.47
N ASP A 105 20.59 -9.10 1.11
CA ASP A 105 21.35 -10.34 1.00
C ASP A 105 21.32 -10.85 -0.45
N LYS A 106 22.29 -11.69 -0.82
CA LYS A 106 22.44 -12.18 -2.19
C LYS A 106 21.18 -12.91 -2.67
N ASP A 107 20.53 -13.64 -1.77
CA ASP A 107 19.29 -14.41 -1.98
C ASP A 107 18.00 -13.62 -1.69
N THR A 108 18.10 -12.33 -1.38
CA THR A 108 16.95 -11.44 -1.13
C THR A 108 16.63 -10.60 -2.36
N GLU A 109 15.35 -10.46 -2.66
CA GLU A 109 14.82 -9.68 -3.79
C GLU A 109 14.25 -8.32 -3.36
N GLY A 110 13.87 -7.51 -4.35
CA GLY A 110 12.98 -6.37 -4.15
C GLY A 110 13.68 -5.03 -4.15
N LEU A 111 12.98 -4.04 -3.61
CA LEU A 111 13.31 -2.62 -3.70
C LEU A 111 14.74 -2.33 -3.25
N MET A 112 15.53 -1.74 -4.13
CA MET A 112 16.82 -1.16 -3.81
C MET A 112 16.96 0.20 -4.47
N LEU A 113 17.29 1.21 -3.67
CA LEU A 113 17.65 2.53 -4.18
C LEU A 113 19.12 2.50 -4.60
N ILE A 114 19.39 2.91 -5.84
CA ILE A 114 20.75 3.13 -6.37
C ILE A 114 20.89 4.63 -6.65
N THR A 115 21.98 5.24 -6.18
CA THR A 115 22.22 6.69 -6.37
C THR A 115 23.70 7.01 -6.35
N ASN A 116 24.06 8.23 -6.76
CA ASN A 116 25.36 8.86 -6.53
C ASN A 116 25.30 9.96 -5.44
N ASP A 117 24.15 10.14 -4.77
CA ASP A 117 23.96 11.07 -3.65
C ASP A 117 24.38 10.44 -2.31
N GLY A 118 25.64 10.65 -1.93
CA GLY A 118 26.21 10.09 -0.70
C GLY A 118 25.58 10.67 0.57
N GLU A 119 25.11 11.92 0.52
CA GLU A 119 24.54 12.59 1.67
C GLU A 119 23.15 12.02 2.00
N LEU A 120 22.30 11.87 0.97
CA LEU A 120 21.00 11.22 1.14
C LEU A 120 21.16 9.76 1.57
N ALA A 121 22.08 9.02 0.97
CA ALA A 121 22.32 7.62 1.33
C ALA A 121 22.74 7.46 2.80
N HIS A 122 23.66 8.30 3.28
CA HIS A 122 24.07 8.30 4.68
C HIS A 122 22.90 8.66 5.61
N LYS A 123 22.06 9.62 5.23
CA LYS A 123 20.84 9.97 6.00
C LYS A 123 19.88 8.79 6.09
N LEU A 124 19.59 8.11 4.97
CA LEU A 124 18.66 6.98 4.92
C LEU A 124 19.15 5.73 5.67
N LEU A 125 20.46 5.54 5.77
CA LEU A 125 21.07 4.39 6.45
C LEU A 125 21.43 4.66 7.91
N SER A 126 21.34 5.91 8.36
CA SER A 126 21.72 6.28 9.72
C SER A 126 20.87 5.53 10.75
N PRO A 127 21.47 4.78 11.70
CA PRO A 127 20.73 4.06 12.75
C PRO A 127 19.84 4.95 13.63
N ARG A 128 20.08 6.26 13.62
CA ARG A 128 19.35 7.28 14.39
C ARG A 128 18.04 7.73 13.72
N LYS A 129 17.87 7.50 12.42
CA LYS A 129 16.74 8.05 11.65
C LYS A 129 15.56 7.10 11.43
N HIS A 130 15.63 5.87 11.94
CA HIS A 130 14.50 4.93 11.97
C HIS A 130 13.71 4.80 10.65
N VAL A 131 14.39 4.76 9.50
CA VAL A 131 13.69 4.60 8.21
C VAL A 131 13.04 3.23 8.17
N ASP A 132 11.71 3.18 8.09
CA ASP A 132 10.98 1.91 8.01
C ASP A 132 11.27 1.19 6.70
N LYS A 133 11.38 -0.14 6.79
CA LYS A 133 11.60 -1.05 5.66
C LYS A 133 10.65 -2.22 5.80
N SER A 134 9.79 -2.40 4.80
CA SER A 134 8.81 -3.48 4.79
C SER A 134 9.23 -4.60 3.85
N TYR A 135 9.06 -5.83 4.31
CA TYR A 135 9.44 -7.04 3.60
C TYR A 135 8.29 -8.01 3.56
N TYR A 136 8.08 -8.60 2.39
CA TYR A 136 7.29 -9.81 2.24
C TYR A 136 8.19 -11.03 2.49
N VAL A 137 7.68 -11.96 3.29
CA VAL A 137 8.41 -13.13 3.79
C VAL A 137 7.57 -14.36 3.55
N ARG A 138 8.16 -15.41 2.96
CA ARG A 138 7.66 -16.78 3.09
C ARG A 138 8.57 -17.57 4.01
N PHE A 139 7.98 -18.43 4.83
CA PHE A 139 8.72 -19.21 5.82
C PHE A 139 8.11 -20.61 5.98
N GLU A 140 8.92 -21.54 6.46
CA GLU A 140 8.49 -22.88 6.87
C GLU A 140 8.51 -22.98 8.40
N GLY A 141 7.57 -23.73 8.95
CA GLY A 141 7.43 -23.93 10.40
C GLY A 141 6.06 -23.49 10.90
N ILE A 142 5.88 -23.54 12.21
CA ILE A 142 4.65 -23.08 12.88
C ILE A 142 5.02 -21.82 13.63
N ILE A 143 4.39 -20.69 13.28
CA ILE A 143 4.53 -19.46 14.05
C ILE A 143 3.87 -19.64 15.40
N ALA A 144 4.62 -19.40 16.48
CA ALA A 144 4.06 -19.40 17.83
C ALA A 144 3.09 -18.23 17.99
N ASP A 145 1.99 -18.42 18.72
CA ASP A 145 0.92 -17.43 18.91
C ASP A 145 1.43 -16.07 19.43
N ASN A 146 2.51 -16.09 20.23
CA ASN A 146 3.13 -14.91 20.82
C ASN A 146 4.16 -14.21 19.91
N THR A 147 4.35 -14.65 18.67
CA THR A 147 5.40 -14.13 17.77
C THR A 147 5.17 -12.68 17.40
N VAL A 148 3.93 -12.31 17.08
CA VAL A 148 3.57 -10.92 16.73
C VAL A 148 3.90 -9.97 17.89
N GLU A 149 3.53 -10.35 19.11
CA GLU A 149 3.81 -9.56 20.31
C GLU A 149 5.32 -9.50 20.62
N SER A 150 6.02 -10.61 20.41
CA SER A 150 7.46 -10.73 20.64
C SER A 150 8.26 -9.86 19.65
N PHE A 151 7.83 -9.76 18.39
CA PHE A 151 8.43 -8.87 17.39
C PHE A 151 8.13 -7.40 17.72
N ALA A 152 6.92 -7.10 18.19
CA ALA A 152 6.54 -5.76 18.63
C ALA A 152 7.34 -5.29 19.86
N LYS A 153 7.72 -6.21 20.75
CA LYS A 153 8.56 -5.93 21.94
C LYS A 153 10.07 -5.95 21.64
N GLY A 154 10.47 -6.57 20.53
CA GLY A 154 11.87 -6.84 20.19
C GLY A 154 12.29 -8.23 20.63
N ILE A 155 12.69 -9.05 19.65
CA ILE A 155 13.11 -10.44 19.88
C ILE A 155 14.64 -10.53 19.91
N ASP A 156 15.18 -11.43 20.74
CA ASP A 156 16.62 -11.70 20.75
C ASP A 156 17.00 -12.55 19.53
N ILE A 157 17.83 -11.97 18.65
CA ILE A 157 18.27 -12.62 17.41
C ILE A 157 19.63 -13.33 17.57
N ASN A 158 20.33 -13.17 18.69
CA ASN A 158 21.65 -13.80 18.92
C ASN A 158 21.57 -15.28 19.34
N ILE A 159 20.36 -15.78 19.61
CA ILE A 159 20.12 -17.18 19.99
C ILE A 159 20.06 -18.11 18.75
N ALA A 160 19.82 -17.54 17.56
CA ALA A 160 19.50 -18.29 16.35
C ALA A 160 20.64 -18.24 15.32
N LYS A 161 21.23 -19.41 15.02
CA LYS A 161 22.28 -19.59 13.99
C LYS A 161 21.62 -19.84 12.62
N CYS A 162 21.92 -19.02 11.61
CA CYS A 162 21.56 -19.33 10.23
C CYS A 162 22.61 -20.26 9.61
N ALA A 163 22.20 -21.09 8.64
CA ALA A 163 23.09 -22.07 7.99
C ALA A 163 24.32 -21.41 7.30
N ASP A 164 24.24 -20.12 7.00
CA ASP A 164 25.28 -19.34 6.31
C ASP A 164 26.18 -18.53 7.25
N ASP A 165 26.01 -18.61 8.59
CA ASP A 165 26.82 -17.86 9.54
C ASP A 165 28.19 -18.53 9.74
N GLU A 166 29.29 -17.85 9.41
CA GLU A 166 30.64 -18.28 9.80
C GLU A 166 30.71 -18.41 11.33
N VAL A 167 31.32 -19.52 11.80
CA VAL A 167 31.37 -19.92 13.21
C VAL A 167 32.18 -18.92 14.03
N ASP A 168 31.51 -17.91 14.58
CA ASP A 168 32.04 -17.09 15.66
C ASP A 168 31.65 -17.74 16.99
N ASN A 169 32.59 -18.45 17.60
CA ASN A 169 32.40 -19.23 18.85
C ASN A 169 32.33 -18.37 20.12
N ASN A 170 32.27 -17.04 20.01
CA ASN A 170 32.09 -16.17 21.16
C ASN A 170 30.59 -15.90 21.43
N PRO A 171 30.07 -16.17 22.64
CA PRO A 171 28.70 -15.80 22.99
C PRO A 171 28.56 -14.27 22.94
N LYS A 172 27.92 -13.76 21.89
CA LYS A 172 27.60 -12.33 21.78
C LYS A 172 26.53 -11.98 22.81
N GLU A 173 26.67 -10.83 23.45
CA GLU A 173 25.67 -10.23 24.35
C GLU A 173 24.27 -10.34 23.77
N ILE A 174 23.24 -10.58 24.60
CA ILE A 174 21.83 -10.60 24.20
C ILE A 174 21.52 -9.33 23.38
N TYR A 175 21.00 -9.49 22.16
CA TYR A 175 20.60 -8.36 21.32
C TYR A 175 19.13 -8.46 20.96
N HIS A 176 18.31 -7.67 21.65
CA HIS A 176 16.93 -7.46 21.27
C HIS A 176 16.84 -6.49 20.09
N THR A 177 16.07 -6.87 19.07
CA THR A 177 15.76 -5.98 17.96
C THR A 177 14.96 -4.78 18.45
N LYS A 178 14.98 -3.68 17.70
CA LYS A 178 13.97 -2.64 17.82
C LYS A 178 12.57 -3.26 17.56
N PRO A 179 11.49 -2.64 18.08
CA PRO A 179 10.13 -3.01 17.75
C PRO A 179 9.92 -3.17 16.25
N ALA A 180 9.33 -4.30 15.87
CA ALA A 180 8.98 -4.63 14.49
C ALA A 180 7.48 -4.91 14.39
N LYS A 181 6.87 -4.48 13.29
CA LYS A 181 5.46 -4.80 13.00
C LYS A 181 5.41 -6.05 12.14
N LEU A 182 4.85 -7.13 12.68
CA LEU A 182 4.61 -8.37 11.94
C LEU A 182 3.11 -8.49 11.64
N ARG A 183 2.78 -8.75 10.38
CA ARG A 183 1.42 -9.01 9.92
C ARG A 183 1.39 -10.32 9.16
N LEU A 184 0.69 -11.32 9.67
CA LEU A 184 0.53 -12.61 9.00
C LEU A 184 -0.48 -12.48 7.87
N MET A 185 -0.16 -13.02 6.69
CA MET A 185 -1.05 -13.06 5.52
C MET A 185 -1.66 -14.45 5.34
N SER A 186 -0.91 -15.49 5.72
CA SER A 186 -1.33 -16.88 5.76
C SER A 186 -0.55 -17.62 6.84
N ALA A 187 -0.66 -18.97 6.89
CA ALA A 187 0.13 -19.82 7.78
C ALA A 187 1.65 -19.78 7.49
N ASP A 188 2.06 -19.42 6.27
CA ASP A 188 3.44 -19.49 5.78
C ASP A 188 3.94 -18.18 5.13
N GLU A 189 3.11 -17.14 5.11
CA GLU A 189 3.42 -15.83 4.53
C GLU A 189 3.14 -14.68 5.51
N ALA A 190 4.02 -13.68 5.51
CA ALA A 190 3.89 -12.50 6.36
C ALA A 190 4.52 -11.25 5.73
N VAL A 191 4.07 -10.09 6.20
CA VAL A 191 4.74 -8.79 6.00
C VAL A 191 5.37 -8.35 7.31
N ILE A 192 6.67 -8.04 7.28
CA ILE A 192 7.39 -7.51 8.43
C ILE A 192 7.96 -6.13 8.13
N THR A 193 7.74 -5.18 9.03
CA THR A 193 8.31 -3.82 8.97
C THR A 193 9.34 -3.63 10.09
N ILE A 194 10.56 -3.23 9.71
CA ILE A 194 11.66 -2.96 10.63
C ILE A 194 12.26 -1.57 10.39
N SER A 195 12.67 -0.89 11.46
CA SER A 195 13.32 0.43 11.39
C SER A 195 14.86 0.37 11.49
N GLU A 196 15.42 -0.83 11.62
CA GLU A 196 16.86 -1.10 11.62
C GLU A 196 17.25 -2.13 10.53
N GLY A 197 18.52 -2.52 10.47
CA GLY A 197 19.02 -3.44 9.45
C GLY A 197 20.27 -4.18 9.90
N LYS A 198 20.12 -5.08 10.88
CA LYS A 198 21.20 -5.98 11.32
C LYS A 198 21.46 -7.07 10.28
N PHE A 199 22.65 -7.67 10.36
CA PHE A 199 23.03 -8.79 9.50
C PHE A 199 22.01 -9.93 9.61
N HIS A 200 21.43 -10.33 8.47
CA HIS A 200 20.40 -11.35 8.36
C HIS A 200 19.22 -11.18 9.34
N GLN A 201 18.88 -9.94 9.71
CA GLN A 201 17.96 -9.66 10.81
C GLN A 201 16.63 -10.44 10.71
N ILE A 202 15.91 -10.32 9.59
CA ILE A 202 14.60 -10.96 9.43
C ILE A 202 14.72 -12.49 9.49
N LYS A 203 15.70 -13.07 8.80
CA LYS A 203 15.95 -14.52 8.86
C LYS A 203 16.18 -14.99 10.29
N ARG A 204 16.96 -14.24 11.07
CA ARG A 204 17.26 -14.55 12.47
C ARG A 204 16.07 -14.33 13.41
N MET A 205 15.25 -13.32 13.15
CA MET A 205 14.00 -13.08 13.89
C MET A 205 13.02 -14.24 13.73
N PHE A 206 12.77 -14.67 12.48
CA PHE A 206 11.92 -15.83 12.22
C PHE A 206 12.51 -17.13 12.79
N MET A 207 13.84 -17.31 12.71
CA MET A 207 14.50 -18.47 13.30
C MET A 207 14.36 -18.49 14.84
N ALA A 208 14.47 -17.34 15.50
CA ALA A 208 14.21 -17.22 16.94
C ALA A 208 12.75 -17.51 17.30
N ALA A 209 11.81 -17.28 16.37
CA ALA A 209 10.41 -17.67 16.48
C ALA A 209 10.12 -19.12 16.04
N GLY A 210 11.16 -19.92 15.76
CA GLY A 210 11.01 -21.33 15.37
C GLY A 210 10.68 -21.58 13.89
N CYS A 211 10.77 -20.55 13.04
CA CYS A 211 10.46 -20.61 11.62
C CYS A 211 11.69 -20.37 10.74
N ARG A 212 11.73 -20.98 9.55
CA ARG A 212 12.83 -20.81 8.58
C ARG A 212 12.36 -20.01 7.38
N VAL A 213 12.93 -18.83 7.15
CA VAL A 213 12.63 -18.03 5.94
C VAL A 213 13.08 -18.76 4.67
N THR A 214 12.17 -18.91 3.71
CA THR A 214 12.41 -19.53 2.40
C THR A 214 12.41 -18.51 1.26
N TYR A 215 11.72 -17.39 1.44
CA TYR A 215 11.69 -16.29 0.50
C TYR A 215 11.65 -14.95 1.23
N LEU A 216 12.42 -13.98 0.74
CA LEU A 216 12.47 -12.63 1.29
C LEU A 216 12.51 -11.61 0.15
N LYS A 217 11.57 -10.66 0.17
CA LYS A 217 11.51 -9.56 -0.80
C LYS A 217 11.23 -8.24 -0.08
N ARG A 218 12.11 -7.25 -0.24
CA ARG A 218 11.83 -5.90 0.26
C ARG A 218 10.81 -5.23 -0.65
N ILE A 219 9.68 -4.82 -0.09
CA ILE A 219 8.58 -4.18 -0.83
C ILE A 219 8.57 -2.66 -0.63
N SER A 220 9.13 -2.15 0.49
CA SER A 220 9.20 -0.71 0.73
C SER A 220 10.44 -0.28 1.52
N MET A 221 10.83 0.98 1.38
CA MET A 221 11.89 1.64 2.16
C MET A 221 11.58 3.13 2.28
N GLY A 222 11.26 3.58 3.50
CA GLY A 222 10.78 4.94 3.74
C GLY A 222 9.50 5.20 2.94
N THR A 223 9.49 6.30 2.19
CA THR A 223 8.40 6.69 1.30
C THR A 223 8.39 5.94 -0.04
N LEU A 224 9.44 5.18 -0.36
CA LEU A 224 9.49 4.41 -1.60
C LEU A 224 8.76 3.08 -1.45
N GLN A 225 7.89 2.81 -2.41
CA GLN A 225 7.25 1.51 -2.63
C GLN A 225 7.80 0.90 -3.90
N LEU A 226 8.07 -0.41 -3.91
CA LEU A 226 8.47 -1.11 -5.12
C LEU A 226 7.34 -1.07 -6.13
N ASP A 227 7.61 -0.72 -7.38
CA ASP A 227 6.62 -0.80 -8.45
C ASP A 227 6.14 -2.24 -8.72
N PHE A 228 4.84 -2.39 -9.02
CA PHE A 228 4.21 -3.69 -9.26
C PHE A 228 4.71 -4.33 -10.55
N ASP A 229 4.77 -3.53 -11.61
CA ASP A 229 5.16 -3.99 -12.94
C ASP A 229 6.68 -4.10 -13.13
N LEU A 230 7.47 -3.61 -12.17
CA LEU A 230 8.92 -3.63 -12.25
C LEU A 230 9.43 -5.03 -11.92
N LYS A 231 9.78 -5.81 -12.96
CA LYS A 231 10.22 -7.21 -12.81
C LYS A 231 11.61 -7.31 -12.17
N PRO A 232 11.97 -8.45 -11.53
CA PRO A 232 13.32 -8.64 -11.01
C PRO A 232 14.40 -8.39 -12.06
N GLY A 233 15.42 -7.61 -11.70
CA GLY A 233 16.49 -7.15 -12.60
C GLY A 233 16.18 -5.85 -13.34
N GLN A 234 14.92 -5.43 -13.40
CA GLN A 234 14.54 -4.14 -14.01
C GLN A 234 14.73 -3.00 -13.03
N TYR A 235 15.01 -1.83 -13.59
CA TYR A 235 15.14 -0.58 -12.87
C TYR A 235 14.42 0.54 -13.62
N ARG A 236 14.09 1.60 -12.89
CA ARG A 236 13.64 2.88 -13.46
C ARG A 236 14.22 4.04 -12.67
N ARG A 237 14.24 5.23 -13.26
CA ARG A 237 14.51 6.47 -12.53
C ARG A 237 13.37 6.74 -11.54
N LEU A 238 13.70 7.31 -10.40
CA LEU A 238 12.68 7.88 -9.52
C LEU A 238 12.03 9.09 -10.18
N THR A 239 10.76 9.29 -9.88
CA THR A 239 10.06 10.53 -10.21
C THR A 239 10.52 11.67 -9.31
N ASP A 240 10.29 12.91 -9.75
CA ASP A 240 10.60 14.10 -8.94
C ASP A 240 9.88 14.04 -7.58
N SER A 241 8.61 13.63 -7.56
CA SER A 241 7.84 13.48 -6.32
C SER A 241 8.43 12.44 -5.36
N GLU A 242 8.89 11.29 -5.86
CA GLU A 242 9.56 10.29 -5.01
C GLU A 242 10.87 10.82 -4.44
N THR A 243 11.64 11.54 -5.26
CA THR A 243 12.91 12.17 -4.87
C THR A 243 12.69 13.26 -3.82
N ASP A 244 11.67 14.10 -4.01
CA ASP A 244 11.30 15.15 -3.06
C ASP A 244 10.77 14.57 -1.76
N ASN A 245 9.96 13.51 -1.81
CA ASN A 245 9.50 12.82 -0.61
C ASN A 245 10.67 12.22 0.17
N LEU A 246 11.63 11.57 -0.49
CA LEU A 246 12.84 11.04 0.14
C LEU A 246 13.68 12.12 0.85
N ARG A 247 13.75 13.32 0.25
CA ARG A 247 14.44 14.48 0.83
C ARG A 247 13.62 15.08 1.98
N GLY A 248 12.31 15.19 1.79
CA GLY A 248 11.32 15.81 2.66
C GLY A 248 10.94 15.02 3.91
N VAL A 249 11.23 13.72 3.99
CA VAL A 249 11.16 12.93 5.25
C VAL A 249 11.90 13.61 6.42
N ASN A 250 12.77 14.59 6.16
CA ASN A 250 13.70 15.13 7.15
C ASN A 250 13.43 16.54 7.70
N ASP A 251 12.40 17.28 7.24
CA ASP A 251 12.13 18.63 7.78
C ASP A 251 11.08 18.65 8.91
N MET A 252 10.42 17.52 9.21
CA MET A 252 9.43 17.42 10.29
C MET A 252 9.97 16.89 11.62
N ASP A 253 11.18 16.32 11.67
CA ASP A 253 11.69 15.64 12.86
C ASP A 253 12.70 16.49 13.66
N THR A 254 12.21 17.52 14.34
CA THR A 254 12.87 18.05 15.56
C THR A 254 11.96 18.15 16.78
N ASN A 255 10.73 17.65 16.75
CA ASN A 255 9.92 17.50 17.96
C ASN A 255 8.86 16.41 17.80
N CYS A 256 9.20 15.18 18.17
CA CYS A 256 8.16 14.25 18.61
C CYS A 256 8.68 13.40 19.76
N ASN A 257 8.60 13.97 20.97
CA ASN A 257 8.53 13.18 22.18
C ASN A 257 7.27 12.33 22.10
N ILE A 258 7.45 11.01 22.12
CA ILE A 258 6.39 10.04 22.34
C ILE A 258 5.78 10.35 23.71
N LYS A 259 4.58 10.91 23.72
CA LYS A 259 3.68 10.84 24.87
C LYS A 259 2.59 9.82 24.57
N ALA A 260 2.27 9.10 25.63
CA ALA A 260 1.29 8.02 25.69
C ALA A 260 -0.07 8.42 25.12
N ALA A 261 -0.82 7.40 24.73
CA ALA A 261 -2.19 7.45 24.25
C ALA A 261 -3.05 8.43 25.05
N ASP A 262 -3.72 9.32 24.33
CA ASP A 262 -4.93 10.00 24.78
C ASP A 262 -6.05 9.67 23.79
N GLU A 263 -7.17 9.25 24.36
CA GLU A 263 -8.46 9.01 23.72
C GLU A 263 -9.09 10.35 23.31
N ASN A 264 -9.12 10.65 22.00
CA ASN A 264 -10.21 11.33 21.29
C ASN A 264 -9.80 11.64 19.84
N SER A 265 -10.64 11.19 18.89
CA SER A 265 -10.72 11.56 17.47
C SER A 265 -9.44 12.12 16.82
N LYS A 266 -8.67 11.26 16.12
CA LYS A 266 -7.81 11.76 15.03
C LYS A 266 -8.72 12.47 14.03
N ALA A 267 -8.46 13.74 13.72
CA ALA A 267 -9.21 14.45 12.69
C ALA A 267 -9.13 13.67 11.36
N VAL A 268 -10.28 13.17 10.88
CA VAL A 268 -10.37 12.38 9.65
C VAL A 268 -10.68 13.31 8.48
N SER A 269 -9.66 13.97 7.93
CA SER A 269 -9.81 14.72 6.68
C SER A 269 -9.52 13.83 5.47
N LEU A 270 -10.18 14.09 4.34
CA LEU A 270 -9.98 13.32 3.11
C LEU A 270 -8.51 13.26 2.68
N ASP A 271 -7.76 14.35 2.82
CA ASP A 271 -6.33 14.38 2.49
C ASP A 271 -5.49 13.50 3.43
N THR A 272 -5.94 13.33 4.67
CA THR A 272 -5.27 12.47 5.66
C THR A 272 -5.51 11.00 5.37
N VAL A 273 -6.75 10.59 5.13
CA VAL A 273 -7.08 9.19 4.80
C VAL A 273 -6.56 8.76 3.43
N LEU A 274 -6.45 9.67 2.47
CA LEU A 274 -5.95 9.35 1.12
C LEU A 274 -4.43 9.53 0.96
N LYS A 275 -3.70 9.84 2.03
CA LYS A 275 -2.24 10.01 1.94
C LYS A 275 -1.58 8.71 1.47
N ASP A 276 -0.82 8.80 0.38
CA ASP A 276 -0.13 7.67 -0.27
C ASP A 276 -1.04 6.55 -0.81
N ILE A 277 -2.36 6.78 -0.85
CA ILE A 277 -3.35 5.84 -1.40
C ILE A 277 -3.43 5.95 -2.92
N LYS A 278 -3.46 4.79 -3.58
CA LYS A 278 -3.57 4.63 -5.05
C LYS A 278 -4.84 3.91 -5.48
N GLY A 279 -5.44 3.13 -4.59
CA GLY A 279 -6.74 2.49 -4.78
C GLY A 279 -7.64 2.65 -3.56
N VAL A 280 -8.94 2.84 -3.78
CA VAL A 280 -9.95 2.77 -2.72
C VAL A 280 -10.91 1.65 -3.06
N ILE A 281 -11.13 0.75 -2.11
CA ILE A 281 -12.08 -0.36 -2.25
C ILE A 281 -13.21 -0.12 -1.27
N PHE A 282 -14.43 -0.18 -1.76
CA PHE A 282 -15.62 -0.08 -0.95
C PHE A 282 -16.21 -1.48 -0.76
N ASP A 283 -16.55 -1.85 0.48
CA ASP A 283 -17.72 -2.71 0.63
C ASP A 283 -18.95 -1.96 0.07
N MET A 284 -19.91 -2.71 -0.46
CA MET A 284 -21.08 -2.13 -1.07
C MET A 284 -22.20 -1.88 -0.07
N ASP A 285 -22.58 -2.86 0.72
CA ASP A 285 -23.83 -2.88 1.49
C ASP A 285 -23.57 -2.38 2.91
N GLY A 286 -24.24 -1.33 3.37
CA GLY A 286 -23.93 -0.71 4.67
C GLY A 286 -22.73 0.22 4.64
N THR A 287 -21.95 0.21 3.56
CA THR A 287 -20.84 1.13 3.33
C THR A 287 -21.13 2.15 2.24
N LEU A 288 -21.28 1.71 0.98
CA LEU A 288 -21.52 2.62 -0.15
C LEU A 288 -23.02 2.88 -0.36
N ILE A 289 -23.82 1.83 -0.20
CA ILE A 289 -25.26 1.79 -0.39
C ILE A 289 -25.94 1.57 0.97
N ASP A 290 -26.98 2.34 1.27
CA ASP A 290 -27.81 2.13 2.46
C ASP A 290 -28.81 0.99 2.18
N SER A 291 -28.39 -0.25 2.47
CA SER A 291 -29.10 -1.47 2.06
C SER A 291 -29.22 -2.55 3.14
N MET A 292 -28.53 -2.44 4.28
CA MET A 292 -28.49 -3.50 5.29
C MET A 292 -29.88 -3.84 5.86
N HIS A 293 -30.80 -2.88 5.87
CA HIS A 293 -32.20 -3.08 6.25
C HIS A 293 -32.95 -4.05 5.32
N VAL A 294 -32.54 -4.17 4.05
CA VAL A 294 -33.17 -5.08 3.07
C VAL A 294 -32.94 -6.54 3.44
N TRP A 295 -31.73 -6.89 3.88
CA TRP A 295 -31.40 -8.28 4.22
C TRP A 295 -32.19 -8.76 5.44
N LYS A 296 -32.41 -7.89 6.42
CA LYS A 296 -33.28 -8.20 7.56
C LYS A 296 -34.71 -8.52 7.12
N ASP A 297 -35.28 -7.72 6.23
CA ASP A 297 -36.63 -7.96 5.71
C ASP A 297 -36.70 -9.28 4.91
N ILE A 298 -35.67 -9.56 4.10
CA ILE A 298 -35.57 -10.80 3.33
C ILE A 298 -35.48 -12.02 4.27
N ASP A 299 -34.67 -11.96 5.31
CA ASP A 299 -34.54 -13.02 6.30
C ASP A 299 -35.88 -13.31 7.00
N GLU A 300 -36.58 -12.26 7.43
CA GLU A 300 -37.89 -12.37 8.09
C GLU A 300 -38.96 -12.92 7.13
N GLU A 301 -39.01 -12.47 5.88
CA GLU A 301 -39.96 -12.95 4.87
C GLU A 301 -39.64 -14.39 4.42
N PHE A 302 -38.37 -14.70 4.20
CA PHE A 302 -37.90 -16.01 3.75
C PHE A 302 -38.18 -17.08 4.80
N LEU A 303 -37.87 -16.82 6.07
CA LEU A 303 -38.16 -17.75 7.16
C LEU A 303 -39.65 -17.77 7.52
N GLY A 304 -40.30 -16.60 7.52
CA GLY A 304 -41.72 -16.46 7.83
C GLY A 304 -42.62 -17.23 6.88
N SER A 305 -42.32 -17.21 5.57
CA SER A 305 -43.03 -18.01 4.55
C SER A 305 -42.93 -19.53 4.79
N ARG A 306 -41.96 -19.98 5.60
CA ARG A 306 -41.73 -21.36 6.00
C ARG A 306 -42.18 -21.66 7.44
N ASN A 307 -42.84 -20.71 8.10
CA ASN A 307 -43.23 -20.76 9.51
C ASN A 307 -42.02 -20.95 10.46
N LEU A 308 -40.87 -20.41 10.08
CA LEU A 308 -39.64 -20.41 10.87
C LEU A 308 -39.40 -19.03 11.46
N THR A 309 -38.55 -18.95 12.49
CA THR A 309 -38.18 -17.69 13.14
C THR A 309 -36.68 -17.60 13.25
N ALA A 310 -36.12 -16.45 12.86
CA ALA A 310 -34.68 -16.19 12.95
C ALA A 310 -34.21 -16.18 14.42
N PRO A 311 -33.17 -16.93 14.79
CA PRO A 311 -32.47 -16.75 16.05
C PRO A 311 -31.91 -15.34 16.17
N LYS A 312 -31.85 -14.80 17.40
CA LYS A 312 -31.26 -13.48 17.64
C LYS A 312 -29.79 -13.37 17.26
N SER A 313 -29.04 -14.48 17.31
CA SER A 313 -27.62 -14.54 16.94
C SER A 313 -27.38 -14.60 15.44
N MET A 314 -28.42 -14.91 14.64
CA MET A 314 -28.27 -15.26 13.23
C MET A 314 -27.50 -14.22 12.44
N THR A 315 -27.80 -12.93 12.67
CA THR A 315 -27.12 -11.82 12.02
C THR A 315 -25.60 -11.83 12.27
N GLN A 316 -25.17 -12.10 13.50
CA GLN A 316 -23.74 -12.19 13.86
C GLN A 316 -23.10 -13.46 13.31
N ASP A 317 -23.86 -14.55 13.29
CA ASP A 317 -23.40 -15.85 12.78
C ASP A 317 -23.06 -15.74 11.29
N VAL A 318 -23.90 -15.07 10.50
CA VAL A 318 -23.74 -14.95 9.03
C VAL A 318 -23.01 -13.68 8.56
N GLU A 319 -22.69 -12.75 9.47
CA GLU A 319 -21.94 -11.53 9.15
C GLU A 319 -20.65 -11.88 8.38
N GLY A 320 -20.33 -11.16 7.30
CA GLY A 320 -19.12 -11.36 6.50
C GLY A 320 -19.09 -12.60 5.57
N MET A 321 -19.96 -13.59 5.79
CA MET A 321 -20.05 -14.76 4.93
C MET A 321 -20.38 -14.37 3.48
N SER A 322 -19.92 -15.18 2.52
CA SER A 322 -20.41 -15.13 1.15
C SER A 322 -21.86 -15.58 1.08
N ILE A 323 -22.58 -15.16 0.04
CA ILE A 323 -23.98 -15.59 -0.19
C ILE A 323 -24.14 -17.12 -0.19
N HIS A 324 -23.12 -17.86 -0.68
CA HIS A 324 -23.13 -19.31 -0.69
C HIS A 324 -22.95 -19.90 0.71
N GLU A 325 -22.00 -19.39 1.50
CA GLU A 325 -21.80 -19.80 2.90
C GLU A 325 -23.05 -19.52 3.75
N THR A 326 -23.70 -18.36 3.54
CA THR A 326 -24.97 -18.04 4.20
C THR A 326 -26.07 -19.03 3.79
N ALA A 327 -26.17 -19.42 2.52
CA ALA A 327 -27.14 -20.42 2.07
C ALA A 327 -26.90 -21.79 2.71
N VAL A 328 -25.64 -22.20 2.85
CA VAL A 328 -25.25 -23.43 3.58
C VAL A 328 -25.68 -23.34 5.03
N TYR A 329 -25.36 -22.24 5.73
CA TYR A 329 -25.76 -22.01 7.11
C TYR A 329 -27.27 -22.11 7.29
N PHE A 330 -28.06 -21.45 6.43
CA PHE A 330 -29.53 -21.49 6.52
C PHE A 330 -30.06 -22.90 6.30
N LYS A 331 -29.54 -23.60 5.29
CA LYS A 331 -29.95 -24.97 4.99
C LYS A 331 -29.72 -25.90 6.18
N GLU A 332 -28.53 -25.85 6.78
CA GLU A 332 -28.16 -26.70 7.91
C GLU A 332 -28.90 -26.31 9.20
N THR A 333 -28.98 -25.02 9.49
CA THR A 333 -29.59 -24.51 10.73
C THR A 333 -31.10 -24.75 10.77
N PHE A 334 -31.78 -24.58 9.64
CA PHE A 334 -33.24 -24.69 9.56
C PHE A 334 -33.73 -25.98 8.89
N ASN A 335 -32.82 -26.89 8.52
CA ASN A 335 -33.12 -28.13 7.79
C ASN A 335 -33.98 -27.90 6.52
N LEU A 336 -33.57 -26.93 5.70
CA LEU A 336 -34.32 -26.54 4.51
C LEU A 336 -34.23 -27.63 3.42
N PRO A 337 -35.35 -27.98 2.77
CA PRO A 337 -35.36 -28.98 1.68
C PRO A 337 -34.71 -28.48 0.39
N GLU A 338 -34.69 -27.17 0.15
CA GLU A 338 -34.14 -26.54 -1.05
C GLU A 338 -32.62 -26.73 -1.17
N SER A 339 -32.08 -26.72 -2.39
CA SER A 339 -30.63 -26.64 -2.63
C SER A 339 -30.09 -25.26 -2.24
N THR A 340 -28.78 -25.16 -2.01
CA THR A 340 -28.11 -23.88 -1.72
C THR A 340 -28.26 -22.89 -2.89
N GLU A 341 -28.28 -23.40 -4.12
CA GLU A 341 -28.54 -22.61 -5.33
C GLU A 341 -29.98 -22.11 -5.38
N GLU A 342 -30.97 -22.94 -5.02
CA GLU A 342 -32.38 -22.54 -4.96
C GLU A 342 -32.60 -21.46 -3.90
N ILE A 343 -32.01 -21.61 -2.71
CA ILE A 343 -32.05 -20.60 -1.64
C ILE A 343 -31.46 -19.28 -2.13
N THR A 344 -30.26 -19.33 -2.72
CA THR A 344 -29.56 -18.15 -3.23
C THR A 344 -30.38 -17.46 -4.33
N GLN A 345 -31.01 -18.23 -5.23
CA GLN A 345 -31.86 -17.69 -6.28
C GLN A 345 -33.09 -16.98 -5.72
N LEU A 346 -33.75 -17.56 -4.71
CA LEU A 346 -34.90 -16.95 -4.04
C LEU A 346 -34.52 -15.61 -3.38
N TRP A 347 -33.42 -15.57 -2.63
CA TRP A 347 -32.95 -14.32 -2.02
C TRP A 347 -32.62 -13.25 -3.07
N ASN A 348 -31.96 -13.63 -4.16
CA ASN A 348 -31.69 -12.70 -5.25
C ASN A 348 -32.98 -12.14 -5.87
N ASP A 349 -34.01 -12.96 -6.03
CA ASP A 349 -35.29 -12.52 -6.59
C ASP A 349 -36.07 -11.62 -5.61
N MET A 350 -36.01 -11.90 -4.30
CA MET A 350 -36.58 -11.04 -3.25
C MET A 350 -35.85 -9.69 -3.15
N ALA A 351 -34.54 -9.67 -3.33
CA ALA A 351 -33.71 -8.47 -3.27
C ALA A 351 -33.78 -7.61 -4.55
N PHE A 352 -34.05 -8.22 -5.70
CA PHE A 352 -33.84 -7.62 -7.03
C PHE A 352 -34.51 -6.25 -7.18
N ASP A 353 -35.82 -6.17 -6.95
CA ASP A 353 -36.58 -4.93 -7.16
C ASP A 353 -36.11 -3.80 -6.23
N ARG A 354 -35.69 -4.14 -5.01
CA ARG A 354 -35.15 -3.18 -4.04
C ARG A 354 -33.80 -2.65 -4.52
N TYR A 355 -32.87 -3.52 -4.92
CA TYR A 355 -31.56 -3.12 -5.43
C TYR A 355 -31.62 -2.35 -6.75
N ALA A 356 -32.56 -2.69 -7.63
CA ALA A 356 -32.70 -2.04 -8.92
C ALA A 356 -33.37 -0.66 -8.82
N ASN A 357 -34.29 -0.43 -7.86
CA ASN A 357 -35.17 0.74 -7.90
C ASN A 357 -35.33 1.52 -6.59
N SER A 358 -34.94 0.98 -5.44
CA SER A 358 -35.33 1.54 -4.13
C SER A 358 -34.15 2.00 -3.26
N LEU A 359 -32.97 1.41 -3.42
CA LEU A 359 -31.80 1.73 -2.61
C LEU A 359 -31.22 3.11 -2.95
N GLN A 360 -30.55 3.71 -1.96
CA GLN A 360 -29.87 4.99 -2.09
C GLN A 360 -28.38 4.83 -1.76
N LEU A 361 -27.55 5.66 -2.39
CA LEU A 361 -26.17 5.88 -1.92
C LEU A 361 -26.19 6.48 -0.52
N LYS A 362 -25.24 6.08 0.33
CA LYS A 362 -25.03 6.76 1.60
C LYS A 362 -24.77 8.25 1.39
N PRO A 363 -25.19 9.13 2.32
CA PRO A 363 -24.92 10.56 2.22
C PRO A 363 -23.44 10.84 1.95
N TYR A 364 -23.16 11.76 1.02
CA TYR A 364 -21.81 12.13 0.58
C TYR A 364 -20.98 11.04 -0.13
N ALA A 365 -21.46 9.80 -0.26
CA ALA A 365 -20.75 8.74 -0.99
C ALA A 365 -20.50 9.13 -2.46
N ARG A 366 -21.51 9.70 -3.13
CA ARG A 366 -21.36 10.21 -4.50
C ARG A 366 -20.25 11.25 -4.62
N MET A 367 -20.21 12.19 -3.66
CA MET A 367 -19.22 13.25 -3.63
C MET A 367 -17.81 12.69 -3.43
N LEU A 368 -17.65 11.67 -2.59
CA LEU A 368 -16.40 10.93 -2.43
C LEU A 368 -15.96 10.23 -3.71
N LEU A 369 -16.86 9.48 -4.36
CA LEU A 369 -16.55 8.83 -5.64
C LEU A 369 -16.09 9.84 -6.70
N ASP A 370 -16.79 10.96 -6.84
CA ASP A 370 -16.44 12.02 -7.80
C ASP A 370 -15.06 12.62 -7.47
N GLU A 371 -14.73 12.78 -6.20
CA GLU A 371 -13.43 13.30 -5.75
C GLU A 371 -12.28 12.31 -5.98
N LEU A 372 -12.50 11.00 -5.76
CA LEU A 372 -11.53 9.96 -6.07
C LEU A 372 -11.20 9.91 -7.56
N VAL A 373 -12.22 10.03 -8.43
CA VAL A 373 -12.04 10.12 -9.88
C VAL A 373 -11.20 11.34 -10.25
N LYS A 374 -11.49 12.53 -9.69
CA LYS A 374 -10.70 13.75 -9.93
C LYS A 374 -9.23 13.58 -9.53
N ARG A 375 -8.98 12.87 -8.43
CA ARG A 375 -7.62 12.57 -7.92
C ARG A 375 -6.93 11.42 -8.66
N ARG A 376 -7.59 10.81 -9.66
CA ARG A 376 -7.10 9.65 -10.43
C ARG A 376 -6.76 8.45 -9.53
N ILE A 377 -7.50 8.29 -8.44
CA ILE A 377 -7.40 7.12 -7.57
C ILE A 377 -8.29 6.03 -8.16
N LYS A 378 -7.78 4.79 -8.22
CA LYS A 378 -8.56 3.65 -8.72
C LYS A 378 -9.64 3.31 -7.71
N ILE A 379 -10.84 3.00 -8.18
CA ILE A 379 -11.99 2.69 -7.31
C ILE A 379 -12.40 1.25 -7.55
N GLY A 380 -12.58 0.49 -6.48
CA GLY A 380 -12.97 -0.91 -6.49
C GLY A 380 -14.19 -1.17 -5.61
N ILE A 381 -14.91 -2.25 -5.89
CA ILE A 381 -15.91 -2.84 -5.00
C ILE A 381 -15.48 -4.24 -4.61
N ALA A 382 -15.66 -4.60 -3.35
CA ALA A 382 -15.50 -5.94 -2.81
C ALA A 382 -16.67 -6.28 -1.89
N THR A 383 -17.61 -7.09 -2.37
CA THR A 383 -18.88 -7.39 -1.67
C THR A 383 -19.20 -8.89 -1.68
N SER A 384 -19.78 -9.41 -0.59
CA SER A 384 -20.27 -10.80 -0.52
C SER A 384 -21.52 -11.08 -1.36
N ASN A 385 -22.10 -10.04 -1.96
CA ASN A 385 -23.34 -10.07 -2.73
C ASN A 385 -23.15 -10.71 -4.12
N SER A 386 -24.25 -10.97 -4.83
CA SER A 386 -24.24 -11.56 -6.18
C SER A 386 -23.95 -10.51 -7.26
N ARG A 387 -23.29 -10.95 -8.34
CA ARG A 387 -22.99 -10.06 -9.47
C ARG A 387 -24.21 -9.42 -10.11
N LYS A 388 -25.36 -10.11 -10.10
CA LYS A 388 -26.63 -9.60 -10.61
C LYS A 388 -27.08 -8.36 -9.83
N LEU A 389 -27.13 -8.45 -8.50
CA LEU A 389 -27.60 -7.36 -7.63
C LEU A 389 -26.65 -6.16 -7.66
N VAL A 390 -25.34 -6.42 -7.63
CA VAL A 390 -24.32 -5.36 -7.72
C VAL A 390 -24.44 -4.60 -9.04
N THR A 391 -24.53 -5.30 -10.17
CA THR A 391 -24.60 -4.66 -11.49
C THR A 391 -25.83 -3.76 -11.62
N GLU A 392 -27.01 -4.23 -11.22
CA GLU A 392 -28.23 -3.43 -11.32
C GLU A 392 -28.18 -2.21 -10.40
N CYS A 393 -27.69 -2.36 -9.17
CA CYS A 393 -27.61 -1.23 -8.25
C CYS A 393 -26.64 -0.14 -8.74
N LEU A 394 -25.47 -0.52 -9.28
CA LEU A 394 -24.51 0.47 -9.82
C LEU A 394 -25.05 1.18 -11.06
N ASN A 395 -25.80 0.46 -11.91
CA ASN A 395 -26.45 1.01 -13.10
C ASN A 395 -27.57 1.99 -12.71
N ALA A 396 -28.42 1.62 -11.75
CA ALA A 396 -29.50 2.47 -11.25
C ALA A 396 -28.99 3.82 -10.72
N HIS A 397 -27.79 3.84 -10.12
CA HIS A 397 -27.13 5.05 -9.61
C HIS A 397 -26.24 5.75 -10.65
N GLY A 398 -26.03 5.17 -11.83
CA GLY A 398 -25.18 5.73 -12.88
C GLY A 398 -23.71 5.89 -12.45
N ILE A 399 -23.18 4.95 -11.67
CA ILE A 399 -21.81 4.98 -11.13
C ILE A 399 -20.93 3.79 -11.58
N ALA A 400 -21.48 2.84 -12.34
CA ALA A 400 -20.76 1.63 -12.77
C ALA A 400 -19.41 1.94 -13.45
N ASP A 401 -19.36 2.95 -14.32
CA ASP A 401 -18.16 3.34 -15.07
C ASP A 401 -17.06 3.98 -14.20
N MET A 402 -17.33 4.28 -12.93
CA MET A 402 -16.35 4.84 -12.00
C MET A 402 -15.42 3.77 -11.41
N PHE A 403 -15.83 2.49 -11.47
CA PHE A 403 -15.13 1.38 -10.84
C PHE A 403 -14.17 0.70 -11.80
N ALA A 404 -12.88 0.68 -11.43
CA ALA A 404 -11.85 -0.06 -12.15
C ALA A 404 -11.93 -1.58 -11.88
N ALA A 405 -12.52 -1.99 -10.76
CA ALA A 405 -12.79 -3.39 -10.44
C ALA A 405 -14.10 -3.53 -9.65
N VAL A 406 -14.83 -4.61 -9.91
CA VAL A 406 -15.98 -5.03 -9.09
C VAL A 406 -15.78 -6.51 -8.82
N VAL A 407 -15.59 -6.87 -7.55
CA VAL A 407 -15.43 -8.26 -7.08
C VAL A 407 -16.58 -8.58 -6.15
N THR A 408 -17.18 -9.75 -6.37
CA THR A 408 -18.41 -10.21 -5.73
C THR A 408 -18.19 -11.54 -5.04
N GLY A 409 -19.14 -11.98 -4.20
CA GLY A 409 -19.06 -13.28 -3.53
C GLY A 409 -19.03 -14.46 -4.50
N CYS A 410 -19.40 -14.25 -5.76
CA CYS A 410 -19.32 -15.25 -6.83
C CYS A 410 -17.91 -15.41 -7.42
N ASP A 411 -16.98 -14.48 -7.14
CA ASP A 411 -15.65 -14.45 -7.76
C ASP A 411 -14.55 -15.03 -6.84
N VAL A 412 -14.90 -15.40 -5.61
CA VAL A 412 -13.97 -15.86 -4.57
C VAL A 412 -14.45 -17.14 -3.91
N ASN A 413 -13.53 -17.91 -3.33
CA ASN A 413 -13.85 -19.17 -2.67
C ASN A 413 -14.20 -18.99 -1.20
N HIS A 414 -13.65 -17.96 -0.54
CA HIS A 414 -13.84 -17.71 0.88
C HIS A 414 -14.42 -16.31 1.13
N GLY A 415 -15.44 -16.23 1.98
CA GLY A 415 -16.00 -14.96 2.44
C GLY A 415 -15.12 -14.24 3.48
N LYS A 416 -15.52 -13.02 3.85
CA LYS A 416 -14.84 -12.26 4.91
C LYS A 416 -14.98 -13.03 6.24
N PRO A 417 -13.93 -13.17 7.07
CA PRO A 417 -12.76 -12.31 7.17
C PRO A 417 -11.55 -12.75 6.33
N ASP A 418 -11.70 -13.72 5.43
CA ASP A 418 -10.63 -14.06 4.50
C ASP A 418 -10.29 -12.85 3.60
N PRO A 419 -9.01 -12.55 3.35
CA PRO A 419 -8.61 -11.40 2.55
C PRO A 419 -8.82 -11.57 1.03
N GLU A 420 -9.17 -12.76 0.53
CA GLU A 420 -9.26 -13.10 -0.91
C GLU A 420 -9.99 -12.01 -1.71
N ILE A 421 -11.18 -11.59 -1.25
CA ILE A 421 -12.01 -10.62 -1.99
C ILE A 421 -11.35 -9.25 -2.17
N TYR A 422 -10.67 -8.75 -1.15
CA TYR A 422 -9.96 -7.47 -1.23
C TYR A 422 -8.68 -7.60 -2.05
N LEU A 423 -7.94 -8.71 -1.90
CA LEU A 423 -6.74 -8.98 -2.71
C LEU A 423 -7.07 -9.07 -4.20
N THR A 424 -8.14 -9.78 -4.56
CA THR A 424 -8.64 -9.85 -5.93
C THR A 424 -9.07 -8.48 -6.46
N ALA A 425 -9.72 -7.65 -5.63
CA ALA A 425 -10.10 -6.30 -6.04
C ALA A 425 -8.87 -5.41 -6.31
N ALA A 426 -7.84 -5.46 -5.45
CA ALA A 426 -6.59 -4.74 -5.66
C ALA A 426 -5.84 -5.21 -6.91
N GLU A 427 -5.79 -6.53 -7.15
CA GLU A 427 -5.20 -7.11 -8.36
C GLU A 427 -5.92 -6.62 -9.63
N ASN A 428 -7.26 -6.70 -9.66
CA ASN A 428 -8.06 -6.27 -10.79
C ASN A 428 -7.94 -4.77 -11.08
N MET A 429 -7.67 -3.95 -10.06
CA MET A 429 -7.39 -2.52 -10.22
C MET A 429 -5.95 -2.21 -10.64
N GLY A 430 -5.03 -3.18 -10.54
CA GLY A 430 -3.60 -2.98 -10.78
C GLY A 430 -2.91 -2.14 -9.71
N VAL A 431 -3.30 -2.29 -8.44
CA VAL A 431 -2.73 -1.55 -7.30
C VAL A 431 -2.26 -2.50 -6.20
N PHE A 432 -1.25 -2.10 -5.43
CA PHE A 432 -0.80 -2.88 -4.29
C PHE A 432 -1.77 -2.80 -3.11
N PRO A 433 -1.97 -3.91 -2.36
CA PRO A 433 -2.80 -3.87 -1.15
C PRO A 433 -2.34 -2.82 -0.13
N CYS A 434 -1.03 -2.65 0.08
CA CYS A 434 -0.51 -1.63 1.01
C CYS A 434 -0.72 -0.18 0.58
N SER A 435 -1.20 0.06 -0.65
CA SER A 435 -1.59 1.38 -1.18
C SER A 435 -3.11 1.48 -1.37
N CYS A 436 -3.86 0.55 -0.77
CA CYS A 436 -5.32 0.56 -0.79
C CYS A 436 -5.89 1.06 0.53
N LEU A 437 -6.98 1.82 0.43
CA LEU A 437 -7.87 2.14 1.54
C LEU A 437 -9.18 1.36 1.35
N VAL A 438 -9.59 0.62 2.37
CA VAL A 438 -10.87 -0.10 2.41
C VAL A 438 -11.86 0.69 3.25
N PHE A 439 -13.04 0.98 2.72
CA PHE A 439 -14.19 1.41 3.52
C PHE A 439 -15.07 0.21 3.80
N GLU A 440 -15.46 0.02 5.07
CA GLU A 440 -16.26 -1.12 5.51
C GLU A 440 -17.05 -0.82 6.79
N ASP A 441 -18.25 -1.40 6.95
CA ASP A 441 -19.15 -1.20 8.08
C ASP A 441 -19.24 -2.39 9.04
N VAL A 442 -18.72 -3.58 8.68
CA VAL A 442 -18.75 -4.79 9.53
C VAL A 442 -17.38 -5.25 10.02
N VAL A 443 -17.32 -5.87 11.21
CA VAL A 443 -16.05 -6.28 11.85
C VAL A 443 -15.27 -7.28 11.01
N LYS A 444 -15.93 -8.33 10.50
CA LYS A 444 -15.25 -9.37 9.69
C LYS A 444 -14.69 -8.79 8.40
N GLY A 445 -15.35 -7.79 7.81
CA GLY A 445 -14.84 -7.10 6.64
C GLY A 445 -13.64 -6.21 6.93
N ILE A 446 -13.63 -5.50 8.06
CA ILE A 446 -12.47 -4.72 8.50
C ILE A 446 -11.29 -5.67 8.73
N GLN A 447 -11.52 -6.81 9.37
CA GLN A 447 -10.51 -7.86 9.56
C GLN A 447 -9.98 -8.40 8.23
N ALA A 448 -10.85 -8.62 7.23
CA ALA A 448 -10.42 -9.00 5.89
C ALA A 448 -9.56 -7.92 5.21
N GLY A 449 -9.90 -6.63 5.35
CA GLY A 449 -9.08 -5.53 4.84
C GLY A 449 -7.71 -5.44 5.51
N ILE A 450 -7.66 -5.62 6.84
CA ILE A 450 -6.42 -5.69 7.63
C ILE A 450 -5.58 -6.90 7.20
N SER A 451 -6.20 -8.07 7.04
CA SER A 451 -5.56 -9.31 6.59
C SER A 451 -5.07 -9.22 5.14
N ALA A 452 -5.77 -8.49 4.27
CA ALA A 452 -5.33 -8.19 2.91
C ALA A 452 -4.17 -7.19 2.90
N GLY A 453 -3.97 -6.53 4.03
CA GLY A 453 -2.84 -5.69 4.28
C GLY A 453 -3.01 -4.24 3.87
N MET A 454 -4.26 -3.81 3.82
CA MET A 454 -4.72 -2.49 3.41
C MET A 454 -4.94 -1.58 4.61
N THR A 455 -4.99 -0.27 4.38
CA THR A 455 -5.50 0.68 5.36
C THR A 455 -7.01 0.55 5.41
N THR A 456 -7.62 0.64 6.60
CA THR A 456 -9.06 0.47 6.79
C THR A 456 -9.72 1.70 7.40
N CYS A 457 -10.87 2.07 6.87
CA CYS A 457 -11.75 3.07 7.43
C CYS A 457 -13.10 2.44 7.72
N ALA A 458 -13.42 2.28 9.00
CA ALA A 458 -14.74 1.84 9.42
C ALA A 458 -15.77 2.92 9.09
N VAL A 459 -16.92 2.51 8.56
CA VAL A 459 -18.09 3.36 8.31
C VAL A 459 -19.19 2.95 9.28
N TYR A 460 -19.82 3.93 9.91
CA TYR A 460 -20.98 3.68 10.74
C TYR A 460 -22.17 3.17 9.91
N ASP A 461 -22.84 2.17 10.46
CA ASP A 461 -24.15 1.71 10.01
C ASP A 461 -24.97 1.32 11.24
N GLU A 462 -26.29 1.60 11.24
CA GLU A 462 -27.16 1.25 12.37
C GLU A 462 -27.24 -0.28 12.54
N PHE A 463 -27.10 -1.05 11.46
CA PHE A 463 -27.15 -2.51 11.49
C PHE A 463 -26.02 -3.13 12.30
N SER A 464 -24.82 -2.54 12.23
CA SER A 464 -23.61 -3.00 12.93
C SER A 464 -23.27 -2.15 14.16
N ARG A 465 -24.26 -1.46 14.73
CA ARG A 465 -24.09 -0.58 15.90
C ARG A 465 -23.56 -1.33 17.13
N ASP A 466 -23.97 -2.57 17.34
CA ASP A 466 -23.56 -3.36 18.52
C ASP A 466 -22.06 -3.69 18.53
N THR A 467 -21.39 -3.58 17.37
CA THR A 467 -19.95 -3.84 17.22
C THR A 467 -19.13 -2.57 16.99
N ASP A 468 -19.72 -1.37 17.17
CA ASP A 468 -19.08 -0.10 16.84
C ASP A 468 -17.77 0.17 17.61
N ASP A 469 -17.76 -0.15 18.91
CA ASP A 469 -16.56 -0.04 19.76
C ASP A 469 -15.43 -0.94 19.24
N GLU A 470 -15.78 -2.13 18.73
CA GLU A 470 -14.82 -3.04 18.13
C GLU A 470 -14.30 -2.51 16.79
N LYS A 471 -15.18 -1.94 15.94
CA LYS A 471 -14.77 -1.29 14.68
C LYS A 471 -13.78 -0.15 14.92
N ARG A 472 -14.05 0.71 15.91
CA ARG A 472 -13.16 1.82 16.30
C ARG A 472 -11.80 1.35 16.81
N ARG A 473 -11.75 0.20 17.47
CA ARG A 473 -10.50 -0.41 17.96
C ARG A 473 -9.68 -1.06 16.84
N LEU A 474 -10.36 -1.68 15.86
CA LEU A 474 -9.71 -2.46 14.81
C LEU A 474 -9.25 -1.60 13.63
N ALA A 475 -10.09 -0.69 13.15
CA ALA A 475 -9.82 0.08 11.93
C ALA A 475 -8.80 1.21 12.15
N ASP A 476 -8.07 1.59 11.11
CA ASP A 476 -7.12 2.71 11.16
C ASP A 476 -7.84 4.06 11.32
N TYR A 477 -9.02 4.16 10.72
CA TYR A 477 -9.92 5.30 10.76
C TYR A 477 -11.36 4.83 11.02
N TYR A 478 -12.18 5.75 11.51
CA TYR A 478 -13.59 5.53 11.70
C TYR A 478 -14.32 6.83 11.33
N ILE A 479 -15.44 6.72 10.62
CA ILE A 479 -16.33 7.84 10.30
C ILE A 479 -17.78 7.45 10.58
N ASP A 480 -18.56 8.39 11.15
CA ASP A 480 -20.01 8.26 11.25
C ASP A 480 -20.67 8.57 9.90
N SER A 481 -20.05 9.44 9.10
CA SER A 481 -20.50 9.75 7.73
C SER A 481 -19.34 10.16 6.83
N PHE A 482 -19.49 9.93 5.52
CA PHE A 482 -18.57 10.47 4.52
C PHE A 482 -18.50 12.01 4.53
N GLU A 483 -19.48 12.70 5.13
CA GLU A 483 -19.43 14.15 5.35
C GLU A 483 -18.14 14.59 6.07
N GLU A 484 -17.72 13.83 7.08
CA GLU A 484 -16.58 14.17 7.94
C GLU A 484 -15.28 14.31 7.15
N LEU A 485 -15.15 13.55 6.06
CA LEU A 485 -13.98 13.61 5.17
C LEU A 485 -13.83 14.99 4.51
N PHE A 486 -14.91 15.76 4.37
CA PHE A 486 -14.93 17.04 3.67
C PHE A 486 -14.95 18.25 4.60
N VAL A 487 -15.08 18.05 5.91
CA VAL A 487 -15.11 19.16 6.87
C VAL A 487 -13.68 19.64 7.13
N GLN A 488 -13.35 20.84 6.64
CA GLN A 488 -12.11 21.52 7.01
C GLN A 488 -12.21 22.02 8.46
N ASP A 489 -11.14 21.81 9.24
CA ASP A 489 -11.00 22.36 10.59
C ASP A 489 -11.33 23.86 10.61
N LYS A 490 -12.47 24.22 11.20
CA LYS A 490 -12.86 25.62 11.41
C LYS A 490 -12.01 26.33 12.49
N ASN A 491 -10.89 25.74 12.92
CA ASN A 491 -10.07 26.22 14.03
C ASN A 491 -8.67 26.70 13.63
N VAL A 492 -8.50 27.24 12.42
CA VAL A 492 -7.32 28.06 12.06
C VAL A 492 -7.78 29.45 11.62
N GLN A 493 -8.45 30.17 12.51
CA GLN A 493 -8.51 31.63 12.48
C GLN A 493 -8.86 32.15 13.88
N LYS A 494 -7.83 32.45 14.67
CA LYS A 494 -7.79 33.59 15.58
C LYS A 494 -6.36 33.91 15.98
#